data_AF-A0A377K339-F1
#
_entry.id   AF-A0A377K339-F1
#
_cell.length_a   1.000
_cell.length_b   1.000
_cell.length_c   1.000
_cell.angle_alpha   90.00
_cell.angle_beta   90.00
_cell.angle_gamma   90.00
#
_symmetry.space_group_name_H-M   'P 1'
#
loop_
_entity.id
_entity.type
_entity.pdbx_description
1 polymer ?
#
loop_
_entity_poly.entity_id
_entity_poly.type
_entity_poly.pdbx_seq_one_letter_code
_entity_poly.pdbx_strand_id
1 'polypeptide(L)'
;MSNPERVVVDIEDVNLNSVLKGMAAQIRADDPFIKSARVGQFDPQTVRMVFELKQNVKPQLFALAPVAGFKERLVMDLYPANAQDMQDPLLALLEDYNKGDLEKQVPPAQSGPQPGKAGRDRPIVIMLDPGHGGEDSGAVGKYKTREKDVVLQIARRLRSLIEKEGNMKV
;
A
#
# COMPACT_ATOMS: atom_id res chain seq x y z
N MET A 1 3.03 16.38 -15.12
CA MET A 1 2.88 16.92 -16.50
C MET A 1 1.57 16.40 -17.05
N SER A 2 0.66 17.28 -17.47
CA SER A 2 -0.66 16.88 -17.97
C SER A 2 -0.64 16.51 -19.46
N ASN A 3 -1.49 15.54 -19.82
CA ASN A 3 -1.67 14.92 -21.15
C ASN A 3 -0.48 14.15 -21.77
N PRO A 4 -0.33 12.84 -21.50
CA PRO A 4 -1.01 12.08 -20.44
C PRO A 4 -0.46 12.48 -19.07
N GLU A 5 -1.28 12.27 -18.03
CA GLU A 5 -0.88 12.45 -16.63
C GLU A 5 0.34 11.58 -16.31
N ARG A 6 1.36 12.22 -15.74
CA ARG A 6 2.66 11.59 -15.48
C ARG A 6 3.28 12.07 -14.17
N VAL A 7 3.86 11.11 -13.45
CA VAL A 7 4.86 11.35 -12.41
C VAL A 7 6.24 11.07 -12.99
N VAL A 8 7.17 11.99 -12.77
CA VAL A 8 8.55 11.89 -13.24
C VAL A 8 9.46 11.95 -12.02
N VAL A 9 10.38 10.99 -11.93
CA VAL A 9 11.40 10.93 -10.87
C VAL A 9 12.76 10.92 -11.55
N ASP A 10 13.57 11.92 -11.23
CA ASP A 10 14.96 11.98 -11.64
C ASP A 10 15.84 11.51 -10.48
N ILE A 11 16.76 10.59 -10.77
CA ILE A 11 17.68 10.01 -9.81
C ILE A 11 19.09 10.32 -10.29
N GLU A 12 19.76 11.21 -9.55
CA GLU A 12 21.14 11.63 -9.77
C GLU A 12 22.12 10.54 -9.30
N ASP A 13 23.37 10.64 -9.76
CA ASP A 13 24.47 9.70 -9.49
C ASP A 13 24.15 8.23 -9.83
N VAL A 14 23.27 8.02 -10.82
CA VAL A 14 22.86 6.69 -11.27
C VAL A 14 23.06 6.54 -12.78
N ASN A 15 23.66 5.40 -13.15
CA ASN A 15 23.76 4.98 -14.55
C ASN A 15 22.66 3.95 -14.86
N LEU A 16 22.03 4.09 -16.02
CA LEU A 16 21.02 3.18 -16.52
C LEU A 16 21.61 1.78 -16.70
N ASN A 17 21.09 0.83 -15.94
CA ASN A 17 21.56 -0.56 -15.93
C ASN A 17 20.42 -1.54 -16.28
N SER A 18 20.73 -2.83 -16.31
CA SER A 18 19.77 -3.89 -16.64
C SER A 18 18.58 -3.95 -15.67
N VAL A 19 18.79 -3.64 -14.39
CA VAL A 19 17.74 -3.63 -13.37
C VAL A 19 16.71 -2.55 -13.70
N LEU A 20 17.16 -1.32 -13.92
CA LEU A 20 16.30 -0.17 -14.24
C LEU A 20 15.60 -0.34 -15.59
N LYS A 21 16.28 -0.93 -16.60
CA LYS A 21 15.64 -1.28 -17.88
C LYS A 21 14.52 -2.30 -17.72
N GLY A 22 14.63 -3.21 -16.74
CA GLY A 22 13.61 -4.21 -16.43
C GLY A 22 12.35 -3.67 -15.73
N MET A 23 12.38 -2.42 -15.26
CA MET A 23 11.30 -1.81 -14.48
C MET A 23 9.95 -1.77 -15.23
N ALA A 24 9.97 -1.50 -16.53
CA ALA A 24 8.76 -1.44 -17.35
C ALA A 24 7.96 -2.75 -17.31
N ALA A 25 8.65 -3.90 -17.19
CA ALA A 25 8.03 -5.22 -17.12
C ALA A 25 7.46 -5.56 -15.73
N GLN A 26 7.77 -4.77 -14.70
CA GLN A 26 7.22 -4.95 -13.35
C GLN A 26 5.83 -4.31 -13.20
N ILE A 27 5.45 -3.41 -14.12
CA ILE A 27 4.12 -2.79 -14.09
C ILE A 27 3.07 -3.79 -14.54
N ARG A 28 2.17 -4.12 -13.62
CA ARG A 28 1.09 -5.06 -13.90
C ARG A 28 -0.06 -4.38 -14.65
N ALA A 29 -0.75 -5.12 -15.50
CA ALA A 29 -1.90 -4.60 -16.24
C ALA A 29 -3.04 -4.14 -15.31
N ASP A 30 -3.18 -4.79 -14.15
CA ASP A 30 -4.17 -4.53 -13.11
C ASP A 30 -3.71 -3.49 -12.05
N ASP A 31 -2.57 -2.82 -12.24
CA ASP A 31 -2.14 -1.75 -11.34
C ASP A 31 -3.16 -0.60 -11.34
N PRO A 32 -3.68 -0.15 -10.18
CA PRO A 32 -4.72 0.87 -10.14
C PRO A 32 -4.22 2.29 -10.45
N PHE A 33 -2.93 2.57 -10.35
CA PHE A 33 -2.36 3.91 -10.49
C PHE A 33 -1.51 4.06 -11.74
N ILE A 34 -0.66 3.08 -12.02
CA ILE A 34 0.36 3.15 -13.08
C ILE A 34 -0.16 2.43 -14.33
N LYS A 35 -0.20 3.15 -15.44
CA LYS A 35 -0.53 2.60 -16.77
C LYS A 35 0.68 1.99 -17.44
N SER A 36 1.81 2.70 -17.40
CA SER A 36 3.07 2.25 -17.95
C SER A 36 4.23 2.96 -17.26
N ALA A 37 5.42 2.38 -17.32
CA ALA A 37 6.62 3.05 -16.85
C ALA A 37 7.74 2.98 -17.88
N ARG A 38 8.50 4.06 -17.99
CA ARG A 38 9.65 4.19 -18.89
C ARG A 38 10.85 4.67 -18.09
N VAL A 39 12.02 4.17 -18.45
CA VAL A 39 13.27 4.59 -17.83
C VAL A 39 14.27 4.90 -18.92
N GLY A 40 15.02 5.99 -18.76
CA GLY A 40 16.09 6.38 -19.66
C GLY A 40 17.19 7.11 -18.94
N GLN A 41 18.41 7.05 -19.50
CA GLN A 41 19.47 7.97 -19.11
C GLN A 41 19.07 9.35 -19.64
N PHE A 42 18.78 10.30 -18.75
CA PHE A 42 18.37 11.65 -19.13
C PHE A 42 19.58 12.52 -19.46
N ASP A 43 20.63 12.40 -18.65
CA ASP A 43 21.93 13.04 -18.82
C ASP A 43 23.05 12.12 -18.27
N PRO A 44 24.34 12.46 -18.38
CA PRO A 44 25.44 11.58 -17.95
C PRO A 44 25.43 11.12 -16.47
N GLN A 45 24.71 11.80 -15.57
CA GLN A 45 24.63 11.45 -14.15
C GLN A 45 23.20 11.11 -13.70
N THR A 46 22.18 11.43 -14.50
CA THR A 46 20.78 11.30 -14.09
C THR A 46 20.03 10.25 -14.88
N VAL A 47 19.40 9.31 -14.19
CA VAL A 47 18.35 8.45 -14.75
C VAL A 47 16.98 9.07 -14.50
N ARG A 48 16.17 9.16 -15.54
CA ARG A 48 14.77 9.59 -15.45
C ARG A 48 13.83 8.41 -15.54
N MET A 49 12.96 8.29 -14.54
CA MET A 49 11.83 7.37 -14.49
C MET A 49 10.54 8.16 -14.76
N VAL A 50 9.74 7.70 -15.72
CA VAL A 50 8.47 8.31 -16.11
C VAL A 50 7.37 7.29 -15.92
N PHE A 51 6.41 7.58 -15.06
CA PHE A 51 5.22 6.78 -14.82
C PHE A 51 4.03 7.47 -15.47
N GLU A 52 3.44 6.84 -16.50
CA GLU A 52 2.15 7.25 -17.05
C GLU A 52 1.04 6.76 -16.12
N LEU A 53 0.10 7.63 -15.77
CA LEU A 53 -0.90 7.35 -14.75
C LEU A 53 -2.27 7.00 -15.34
N LYS A 54 -3.06 6.22 -14.60
CA LYS A 54 -4.47 5.90 -14.89
C LYS A 54 -5.45 6.90 -14.25
N GLN A 55 -4.99 7.62 -13.23
CA GLN A 55 -5.78 8.58 -12.46
C GLN A 55 -4.88 9.64 -11.84
N ASN A 56 -5.47 10.73 -11.35
CA ASN A 56 -4.73 11.77 -10.64
C ASN A 56 -4.25 11.24 -9.29
N VAL A 57 -2.99 11.49 -8.98
CA VAL A 57 -2.35 11.04 -7.74
C VAL A 57 -1.72 12.18 -6.98
N LYS A 58 -1.53 11.98 -5.69
CA LYS A 58 -0.73 12.79 -4.79
C LYS A 58 0.47 11.95 -4.34
N PRO A 59 1.63 12.05 -5.02
CA PRO A 59 2.81 11.27 -4.67
C PRO A 59 3.36 11.68 -3.30
N GLN A 60 3.89 10.71 -2.56
CA GLN A 60 4.68 10.94 -1.36
C GLN A 60 6.02 10.22 -1.50
N LEU A 61 7.12 10.97 -1.37
CA LEU A 61 8.47 10.44 -1.53
C LEU A 61 9.24 10.56 -0.23
N PHE A 62 9.96 9.50 0.15
CA PHE A 62 10.84 9.49 1.32
C PHE A 62 11.97 8.47 1.13
N ALA A 63 13.08 8.69 1.84
CA ALA A 63 14.23 7.80 1.82
C ALA A 63 14.32 7.01 3.14
N LEU A 64 14.73 5.74 3.04
CA LEU A 64 14.99 4.87 4.18
C LEU A 64 16.45 4.44 4.18
N ALA A 65 17.12 4.68 5.30
CA ALA A 65 18.47 4.20 5.55
C ALA A 65 18.53 2.66 5.55
N PRO A 66 19.72 2.06 5.40
CA PRO A 66 19.90 0.62 5.35
C PRO A 66 19.45 -0.03 6.67
N VAL A 67 18.53 -0.99 6.58
CA VAL A 67 17.97 -1.70 7.75
C VAL A 67 17.43 -3.06 7.33
N ALA A 68 17.45 -4.03 8.24
CA ALA A 68 16.89 -5.38 8.03
C ALA A 68 17.39 -6.09 6.75
N GLY A 69 18.66 -5.85 6.38
CA GLY A 69 19.30 -6.45 5.19
C GLY A 69 19.05 -5.68 3.88
N PHE A 70 18.16 -4.69 3.88
CA PHE A 70 17.97 -3.78 2.75
C PHE A 70 19.05 -2.69 2.74
N LYS A 71 19.40 -2.22 1.54
CA LYS A 71 20.27 -1.05 1.32
C LYS A 71 19.44 0.23 1.39
N GLU A 72 20.03 1.35 0.95
CA GLU A 72 19.32 2.60 0.75
C GLU A 72 18.08 2.38 -0.12
N ARG A 73 16.95 2.93 0.29
CA ARG A 73 15.69 2.85 -0.46
C ARG A 73 15.09 4.23 -0.64
N LEU A 74 14.78 4.57 -1.89
CA LEU A 74 13.87 5.67 -2.21
C LEU A 74 12.47 5.05 -2.41
N VAL A 75 11.51 5.48 -1.60
CA VAL A 75 10.13 5.00 -1.66
C VAL A 75 9.25 6.11 -2.21
N MET A 76 8.35 5.74 -3.13
CA MET A 76 7.34 6.63 -3.69
C MET A 76 5.97 5.96 -3.62
N ASP A 77 5.11 6.46 -2.76
CA ASP A 77 3.72 6.04 -2.67
C ASP A 77 2.84 6.94 -3.54
N LEU A 78 1.91 6.35 -4.29
CA LEU A 78 0.96 7.05 -5.14
C LEU A 78 -0.45 6.95 -4.54
N TYR A 79 -0.88 7.99 -3.82
CA TYR A 79 -2.25 8.08 -3.30
C TYR A 79 -3.19 8.74 -4.32
N PRO A 80 -4.48 8.40 -4.38
CA PRO A 80 -5.41 9.09 -5.28
C PRO A 80 -5.59 10.55 -4.83
N ALA A 81 -5.60 11.48 -5.78
CA ALA A 81 -5.74 12.91 -5.46
C ALA A 81 -7.12 13.27 -4.85
N ASN A 82 -8.16 12.51 -5.21
CA ASN A 82 -9.54 12.72 -4.76
C ASN A 82 -9.95 11.62 -3.76
N ALA A 83 -9.13 11.37 -2.74
CA ALA A 83 -9.36 10.37 -1.70
C ALA A 83 -10.71 10.54 -0.96
N GLN A 84 -11.14 11.79 -0.77
CA GLN A 84 -12.38 12.15 -0.06
C GLN A 84 -13.64 11.55 -0.70
N ASP A 85 -13.67 11.41 -2.03
CA ASP A 85 -14.82 10.89 -2.76
C ASP A 85 -14.94 9.37 -2.67
N MET A 86 -13.84 8.69 -2.33
CA MET A 86 -13.73 7.22 -2.37
C MET A 86 -14.30 6.53 -1.12
N GLN A 87 -14.66 7.29 -0.08
CA GLN A 87 -15.14 6.77 1.22
C GLN A 87 -14.29 5.59 1.72
N ASP A 88 -12.97 5.64 1.48
CA ASP A 88 -12.04 4.57 1.89
C ASP A 88 -11.55 4.86 3.32
N PRO A 89 -11.98 4.08 4.32
CA PRO A 89 -11.59 4.31 5.71
C PRO A 89 -10.11 4.06 5.97
N LEU A 90 -9.45 3.17 5.21
CA LEU A 90 -8.02 2.93 5.36
C LEU A 90 -7.20 4.10 4.83
N LEU A 91 -7.61 4.64 3.67
CA LEU A 91 -6.95 5.80 3.08
C LEU A 91 -7.03 7.03 3.99
N ALA A 92 -8.16 7.25 4.66
CA ALA A 92 -8.33 8.32 5.64
C ALA A 92 -7.31 8.21 6.80
N LEU A 93 -7.12 7.00 7.34
CA LEU A 93 -6.14 6.76 8.41
C LEU A 93 -4.70 6.99 7.96
N LEU A 94 -4.35 6.57 6.74
CA LEU A 94 -3.01 6.77 6.17
C LEU A 94 -2.72 8.26 5.93
N GLU A 95 -3.70 9.03 5.46
CA GLU A 95 -3.53 10.48 5.31
C GLU A 95 -3.27 11.20 6.63
N ASP A 96 -3.98 10.84 7.70
CA ASP A 96 -3.77 11.42 9.03
C ASP A 96 -2.39 11.02 9.59
N TYR A 97 -1.97 9.76 9.41
CA TYR A 97 -0.62 9.29 9.74
C TYR A 97 0.45 10.13 9.03
N ASN A 98 0.30 10.34 7.72
CA ASN A 98 1.23 11.11 6.90
C ASN A 98 1.27 12.60 7.27
N LYS A 99 0.20 13.14 7.88
CA LYS A 99 0.16 14.51 8.44
C LYS A 99 0.78 14.59 9.84
N GLY A 100 1.19 13.47 10.44
CA GLY A 100 1.67 13.40 11.82
C GLY A 100 0.55 13.55 12.86
N ASP A 101 -0.70 13.42 12.45
CA ASP A 101 -1.90 13.67 13.26
C ASP A 101 -2.44 12.35 13.83
N LEU A 102 -1.58 11.64 14.57
CA LEU A 102 -1.88 10.32 15.15
C LEU A 102 -2.83 10.38 16.34
N GLU A 103 -3.04 11.58 16.89
CA GLU A 103 -3.82 11.81 18.09
C GLU A 103 -5.24 12.32 17.81
N LYS A 104 -5.66 12.42 16.53
CA LYS A 104 -7.05 12.73 16.20
C LYS A 104 -7.97 11.73 16.88
N GLN A 105 -8.58 12.16 17.97
CA GLN A 105 -9.52 11.38 18.73
C GLN A 105 -10.75 11.15 17.86
N VAL A 106 -10.87 9.96 17.27
CA VAL A 106 -12.15 9.50 16.74
C VAL A 106 -13.15 9.60 17.89
N PRO A 107 -14.29 10.32 17.73
CA PRO A 107 -15.23 10.53 18.82
C PRO A 107 -15.54 9.22 19.56
N PRO A 108 -15.54 9.19 20.91
CA PRO A 108 -15.72 7.95 21.69
C PRO A 108 -16.99 7.16 21.35
N ALA A 109 -18.00 7.82 20.79
CA ALA A 109 -19.24 7.19 20.32
C ALA A 109 -19.07 6.34 19.03
N GLN A 110 -17.92 6.45 18.36
CA GLN A 110 -17.59 5.76 17.11
C GLN A 110 -16.32 4.89 17.22
N SER A 111 -15.69 4.84 18.40
CA SER A 111 -14.46 4.10 18.64
C SER A 111 -14.64 3.07 19.77
N GLY A 112 -14.10 1.87 19.57
CA GLY A 112 -14.15 0.78 20.56
C GLY A 112 -15.43 -0.08 20.52
N PRO A 113 -15.59 -1.00 21.50
CA PRO A 113 -16.74 -1.90 21.54
C PRO A 113 -18.06 -1.13 21.70
N GLN A 114 -19.01 -1.39 20.82
CA GLN A 114 -20.36 -0.83 20.93
C GLN A 114 -21.03 -1.24 22.26
N PRO A 115 -21.98 -0.44 22.79
CA PRO A 115 -22.75 -0.82 23.97
C PRO A 115 -23.46 -2.16 23.82
N GLY A 116 -23.75 -2.83 24.95
CA GLY A 116 -24.38 -4.15 24.97
C GLY A 116 -23.39 -5.32 24.80
N LYS A 117 -23.85 -6.51 25.18
CA LYS A 117 -23.07 -7.76 25.13
C LYS A 117 -23.00 -8.26 23.69
N ALA A 118 -21.78 -8.32 23.15
CA ALA A 118 -21.50 -8.93 21.85
C ALA A 118 -22.02 -10.38 21.80
N GLY A 119 -22.70 -10.74 20.71
CA GLY A 119 -23.32 -12.06 20.53
C GLY A 119 -24.69 -12.22 21.21
N ARG A 120 -25.18 -11.20 21.92
CA ARG A 120 -26.55 -11.17 22.47
C ARG A 120 -27.30 -9.92 22.06
N ASP A 121 -26.80 -8.77 22.48
CA ASP A 121 -27.45 -7.46 22.29
C ASP A 121 -27.05 -6.83 20.94
N ARG A 122 -25.95 -7.30 20.34
CA ARG A 122 -25.41 -6.86 19.05
C ARG A 122 -24.49 -7.92 18.44
N PRO A 123 -24.18 -7.84 17.13
CA PRO A 123 -23.20 -8.71 16.51
C PRO A 123 -21.81 -8.60 17.16
N ILE A 124 -21.05 -9.70 17.10
CA ILE A 124 -19.64 -9.71 17.45
C ILE A 124 -18.87 -9.11 16.27
N VAL A 125 -18.12 -8.04 16.51
CA VAL A 125 -17.22 -7.44 15.50
C VAL A 125 -15.84 -8.05 15.67
N ILE A 126 -15.35 -8.72 14.64
CA ILE A 126 -14.05 -9.40 14.59
C ILE A 126 -13.15 -8.62 13.64
N MET A 127 -11.98 -8.19 14.10
CA MET A 127 -10.94 -7.64 13.24
C MET A 127 -9.97 -8.77 12.87
N LEU A 128 -9.74 -8.98 11.57
CA LEU A 128 -8.70 -9.88 11.08
C LEU A 128 -7.52 -9.05 10.58
N ASP A 129 -6.34 -9.28 11.16
CA ASP A 129 -5.11 -8.60 10.80
C ASP A 129 -4.10 -9.60 10.21
N PRO A 130 -4.19 -9.90 8.89
CA PRO A 130 -3.17 -10.72 8.24
C PRO A 130 -1.85 -9.95 8.19
N GLY A 131 -0.90 -10.35 9.03
CA GLY A 131 0.38 -9.66 9.19
C GLY A 131 1.23 -9.56 7.90
N HIS A 132 2.18 -8.62 7.92
CA HIS A 132 3.05 -8.27 6.81
C HIS A 132 2.28 -7.73 5.58
N GLY A 133 2.89 -7.78 4.39
CA GLY A 133 2.25 -7.32 3.15
C GLY A 133 3.16 -6.38 2.36
N GLY A 134 2.84 -6.22 1.07
CA GLY A 134 3.63 -5.36 0.18
C GLY A 134 5.10 -5.78 0.13
N GLU A 135 5.99 -4.86 0.50
CA GLU A 135 7.45 -5.06 0.57
C GLU A 135 7.88 -6.06 1.66
N ASP A 136 7.19 -6.08 2.79
CA ASP A 136 7.49 -7.00 3.89
C ASP A 136 6.91 -8.40 3.59
N SER A 137 7.78 -9.39 3.37
CA SER A 137 7.38 -10.78 3.13
C SER A 137 6.96 -11.54 4.38
N GLY A 138 7.32 -11.04 5.56
CA GLY A 138 7.46 -11.87 6.76
C GLY A 138 8.50 -12.97 6.57
N ALA A 139 8.39 -14.03 7.36
CA ALA A 139 9.28 -15.19 7.26
C ALA A 139 9.19 -15.88 5.89
N VAL A 140 10.35 -16.36 5.41
CA VAL A 140 10.46 -17.14 4.17
C VAL A 140 10.88 -18.57 4.50
N GLY A 141 10.00 -19.52 4.22
CA GLY A 141 10.25 -20.93 4.46
C GLY A 141 11.35 -21.52 3.57
N LYS A 142 11.88 -22.68 3.95
CA LYS A 142 12.94 -23.40 3.21
C LYS A 142 12.62 -23.58 1.71
N TYR A 143 11.36 -23.80 1.38
CA TYR A 143 10.86 -23.98 0.01
C TYR A 143 10.25 -22.69 -0.59
N LYS A 144 10.65 -21.51 -0.11
CA LYS A 144 10.28 -20.17 -0.62
C LYS A 144 8.82 -19.75 -0.40
N THR A 145 8.06 -20.48 0.42
CA THR A 145 6.76 -20.00 0.91
C THR A 145 6.97 -18.71 1.72
N ARG A 146 6.19 -17.67 1.44
CA ARG A 146 6.25 -16.38 2.14
C ARG A 146 5.08 -16.29 3.13
N GLU A 147 5.36 -15.86 4.35
CA GLU A 147 4.37 -15.73 5.41
C GLU A 147 3.19 -14.86 4.99
N LYS A 148 3.44 -13.68 4.40
CA LYS A 148 2.39 -12.75 3.92
C LYS A 148 1.33 -13.43 3.04
N ASP A 149 1.75 -14.39 2.20
CA ASP A 149 0.84 -15.07 1.28
C ASP A 149 -0.04 -16.07 2.03
N VAL A 150 0.52 -16.76 3.02
CA VAL A 150 -0.18 -17.79 3.81
C VAL A 150 -1.16 -17.14 4.78
N VAL A 151 -0.73 -16.13 5.53
CA VAL A 151 -1.58 -15.47 6.53
C VAL A 151 -2.76 -14.75 5.87
N LEU A 152 -2.56 -14.15 4.68
CA LEU A 152 -3.66 -13.57 3.90
C LEU A 152 -4.64 -14.63 3.40
N GLN A 153 -4.16 -15.80 2.96
CA GLN A 153 -5.03 -16.92 2.56
C GLN A 153 -5.85 -17.45 3.73
N ILE A 154 -5.23 -17.58 4.91
CA ILE A 154 -5.92 -17.99 6.14
C ILE A 154 -6.99 -16.96 6.52
N ALA A 155 -6.65 -15.66 6.54
CA ALA A 155 -7.57 -14.59 6.88
C ALA A 155 -8.77 -14.54 5.92
N ARG A 156 -8.56 -14.72 4.60
CA ARG A 156 -9.66 -14.79 3.62
C ARG A 156 -10.59 -15.98 3.85
N ARG A 157 -10.04 -17.15 4.16
CA ARG A 157 -10.86 -18.34 4.48
C ARG A 157 -11.64 -18.13 5.77
N LEU A 158 -10.99 -17.59 6.81
CA LEU A 158 -11.62 -17.29 8.09
C LEU A 158 -12.74 -16.24 7.93
N ARG A 159 -12.48 -15.16 7.19
CA ARG A 159 -13.49 -14.16 6.83
C ARG A 159 -14.72 -14.81 6.20
N SER A 160 -14.53 -15.67 5.20
CA SER A 160 -15.63 -16.36 4.52
C SER A 160 -16.43 -17.30 5.43
N LEU A 161 -15.82 -17.84 6.49
CA LEU A 161 -16.53 -18.61 7.51
C LEU A 161 -17.32 -17.69 8.45
N ILE A 162 -16.71 -16.60 8.93
CA ILE A 162 -17.37 -15.63 9.82
C ILE A 162 -18.57 -14.98 9.12
N GLU A 163 -18.48 -14.65 7.83
CA GLU A 163 -19.58 -14.07 7.06
C GLU A 163 -20.81 -14.99 6.93
N LYS A 164 -20.68 -16.29 7.24
CA LYS A 164 -21.81 -17.24 7.29
C LYS A 164 -22.48 -17.29 8.66
N GLU A 165 -21.86 -16.70 9.68
CA GLU A 165 -22.41 -16.63 11.03
C GLU A 165 -23.30 -15.39 11.17
N GLY A 166 -24.61 -15.59 11.31
CA GLY A 166 -25.60 -14.50 11.30
C GLY A 166 -25.48 -13.48 12.45
N ASN A 167 -24.65 -13.76 13.46
CA ASN A 167 -24.43 -12.89 14.62
C ASN A 167 -22.98 -12.36 14.71
N MET A 168 -22.21 -12.46 13.62
CA MET A 168 -20.85 -11.95 13.55
C MET A 168 -20.70 -10.98 12.38
N LYS A 169 -19.74 -10.07 12.52
CA LYS A 169 -19.29 -9.13 11.50
C LYS A 169 -17.77 -9.16 11.49
N VAL A 170 -17.18 -9.21 10.29
CA VAL A 170 -15.74 -9.19 10.04
C VAL A 170 -15.41 -8.19 8.94
#